data_AF-A0A377DTN1-F1
#
_entry.id   AF-A0A377DTN1-F1
#
_cell.length_a   1.000
_cell.length_b   1.000
_cell.length_c   1.000
_cell.angle_alpha   90.00
_cell.angle_beta   90.00
_cell.angle_gamma   90.00
#
_symmetry.space_group_name_H-M   'P 1'
#
loop_
_entity.id
_entity.type
_entity.pdbx_description
1 polymer ?
#
loop_
_entity_poly.entity_id
_entity_poly.type
_entity_poly.pdbx_seq_one_letter_code
_entity_poly.pdbx_strand_id
1 'polypeptide(L)'
;MDKLLERFLNYVSLDTQSKAGVRQVPSTEGQWKLLHLLKEQLEEMGLINVTLSEKGTLMATLPANVPGDIPAIGFISHVDTSPDCSGKNVNPQIVENYRGGDIALGIGDEVLSPVMFPVLHQLLGQTLITTDGKTLLGADDKAGIAEIMTALAVLQQKKIPHGDIRVAFTPDEEVGKGAKHFDVDAFDARWAYTVDGGGVGETGV
;
A
#
# COMPACT_ATOMS: atom_id res chain seq x y z
N MET A 1 7.07 -12.97 -10.56
CA MET A 1 6.78 -11.93 -9.54
C MET A 1 6.32 -10.68 -10.29
N ASP A 2 5.55 -10.88 -11.38
CA ASP A 2 5.62 -9.98 -12.54
C ASP A 2 4.53 -8.91 -12.51
N LYS A 3 3.69 -8.92 -11.47
CA LYS A 3 2.56 -8.01 -11.32
C LYS A 3 2.75 -6.94 -10.24
N LEU A 4 3.86 -6.94 -9.50
CA LEU A 4 4.06 -5.96 -8.42
C LEU A 4 4.04 -4.52 -8.95
N LEU A 5 4.86 -4.25 -9.96
CA LEU A 5 4.94 -2.92 -10.58
C LEU A 5 3.61 -2.53 -11.24
N GLU A 6 2.96 -3.46 -11.94
CA GLU A 6 1.64 -3.23 -12.55
C GLU A 6 0.58 -2.85 -11.50
N ARG A 7 0.49 -3.61 -10.40
CA ARG A 7 -0.42 -3.32 -9.29
C ARG A 7 -0.13 -1.94 -8.69
N PHE A 8 1.14 -1.68 -8.38
CA PHE A 8 1.56 -0.41 -7.80
C PHE A 8 1.18 0.77 -8.68
N LEU A 9 1.51 0.75 -9.97
CA LEU A 9 1.18 1.82 -10.91
C LEU A 9 -0.34 2.00 -11.08
N ASN A 10 -1.11 0.89 -11.09
CA ASN A 10 -2.57 0.95 -11.12
C ASN A 10 -3.12 1.66 -9.88
N TYR A 11 -2.65 1.33 -8.67
CA TYR A 11 -3.12 1.97 -7.44
C TYR A 11 -2.71 3.44 -7.38
N VAL A 12 -1.47 3.77 -7.77
CA VAL A 12 -0.95 5.15 -7.82
C VAL A 12 -1.78 6.03 -8.75
N SER A 13 -2.32 5.48 -9.84
CA SER A 13 -3.17 6.24 -10.77
C SER A 13 -4.50 6.74 -10.15
N LEU A 14 -4.95 6.12 -9.05
CA LEU A 14 -6.19 6.49 -8.37
C LEU A 14 -5.94 7.63 -7.38
N ASP A 15 -6.66 8.73 -7.56
CA ASP A 15 -6.70 9.82 -6.57
C ASP A 15 -7.42 9.33 -5.31
N THR A 16 -6.66 9.12 -4.22
CA THR A 16 -7.16 8.63 -2.92
C THR A 16 -6.82 9.59 -1.78
N GLN A 17 -6.46 10.85 -2.08
CA GLN A 17 -6.05 11.81 -1.07
C GLN A 17 -7.09 11.98 0.04
N SER A 18 -6.68 11.93 1.30
CA SER A 18 -7.57 12.15 2.44
C SER A 18 -7.79 13.64 2.72
N LYS A 19 -8.80 13.96 3.52
CA LYS A 19 -9.19 15.33 3.83
C LYS A 19 -9.42 15.54 5.32
N ALA A 20 -8.57 16.38 5.91
CA ALA A 20 -8.66 16.75 7.31
C ALA A 20 -9.98 17.49 7.63
N GLY A 21 -10.46 17.34 8.87
CA GLY A 21 -11.66 18.02 9.37
C GLY A 21 -13.00 17.46 8.84
N VAL A 22 -12.99 16.40 8.04
CA VAL A 22 -14.21 15.73 7.56
C VAL A 22 -14.72 14.74 8.61
N ARG A 23 -16.03 14.77 8.91
CA ARG A 23 -16.67 13.83 9.86
C ARG A 23 -16.92 12.45 9.26
N GLN A 24 -17.19 12.38 7.96
CA GLN A 24 -17.34 11.13 7.24
C GLN A 24 -16.00 10.37 7.19
N VAL A 25 -16.09 9.05 7.17
CA VAL A 25 -14.96 8.13 7.01
C VAL A 25 -15.41 7.06 6.02
N PRO A 26 -14.68 6.83 4.92
CA PRO A 26 -13.53 7.60 4.42
C PRO A 26 -13.86 9.09 4.18
N SER A 27 -12.87 9.97 4.27
CA SER A 27 -13.08 11.42 4.09
C SER A 27 -13.29 11.84 2.64
N THR A 28 -12.88 11.01 1.68
CA THR A 28 -12.97 11.28 0.24
C THR A 28 -13.45 10.08 -0.56
N GLU A 29 -14.15 10.34 -1.66
CA GLU A 29 -14.70 9.31 -2.56
C GLU A 29 -13.61 8.50 -3.28
N GLY A 30 -12.44 9.10 -3.47
CA GLY A 30 -11.29 8.44 -4.06
C GLY A 30 -10.90 7.15 -3.37
N GLN A 31 -10.89 7.17 -2.03
CA GLN A 31 -10.56 6.01 -1.19
C GLN A 31 -11.53 4.84 -1.44
N TRP A 32 -12.83 5.12 -1.60
CA TRP A 32 -13.82 4.08 -1.93
C TRP A 32 -13.50 3.37 -3.25
N LYS A 33 -13.01 4.10 -4.26
CA LYS A 33 -12.64 3.49 -5.55
C LYS A 33 -11.53 2.46 -5.40
N LEU A 34 -10.48 2.79 -4.64
CA LEU A 34 -9.40 1.84 -4.37
C LEU A 34 -9.88 0.68 -3.49
N LEU A 35 -10.68 0.94 -2.46
CA LEU A 35 -11.28 -0.10 -1.61
C LEU A 35 -12.14 -1.09 -2.41
N HIS A 36 -12.99 -0.60 -3.32
CA HIS A 36 -13.80 -1.46 -4.17
C HIS A 36 -12.97 -2.27 -5.16
N LEU A 37 -11.94 -1.66 -5.76
CA LEU A 37 -10.98 -2.37 -6.61
C LEU A 37 -10.27 -3.49 -5.84
N LEU A 38 -9.79 -3.20 -4.63
CA LEU A 38 -9.10 -4.19 -3.80
C LEU A 38 -10.05 -5.31 -3.36
N LYS A 39 -11.30 -4.99 -3.02
CA LYS A 39 -12.32 -5.99 -2.69
C LYS A 39 -12.52 -6.99 -3.83
N GLU A 40 -12.71 -6.50 -5.05
CA GLU A 40 -12.83 -7.33 -6.24
C GLU A 40 -11.58 -8.19 -6.45
N GLN A 41 -10.38 -7.60 -6.33
CA GLN A 41 -9.13 -8.34 -6.49
C GLN A 41 -8.90 -9.42 -5.41
N LEU A 42 -9.35 -9.21 -4.17
CA LEU A 42 -9.26 -10.21 -3.11
C LEU A 42 -10.24 -11.37 -3.35
N GLU A 43 -11.45 -11.07 -3.83
CA GLU A 43 -12.46 -12.06 -4.22
C GLU A 43 -11.98 -12.90 -5.41
N GLU A 44 -11.45 -12.26 -6.46
CA GLU A 44 -10.85 -12.94 -7.62
C GLU A 44 -9.65 -13.82 -7.24
N MET A 45 -8.89 -13.39 -6.23
CA MET A 45 -7.75 -14.14 -5.71
C MET A 45 -8.18 -15.36 -4.85
N GLY A 46 -9.47 -15.49 -4.54
CA GLY A 46 -10.03 -16.60 -3.78
C GLY A 46 -9.88 -16.48 -2.27
N LEU A 47 -9.66 -15.26 -1.75
CA LEU A 47 -9.73 -15.04 -0.30
C LEU A 47 -11.17 -15.19 0.19
N ILE A 48 -11.31 -15.59 1.44
CA ILE A 48 -12.61 -15.78 2.10
C ILE A 48 -12.88 -14.64 3.09
N ASN A 49 -14.14 -14.54 3.52
CA ASN A 49 -14.61 -13.54 4.47
C ASN A 49 -14.25 -12.11 4.03
N VAL A 50 -14.32 -11.84 2.72
CA VAL A 50 -14.06 -10.51 2.17
C VAL A 50 -15.21 -9.58 2.56
N THR A 51 -14.91 -8.56 3.36
CA THR A 51 -15.90 -7.62 3.90
C THR A 51 -15.39 -6.20 3.76
N LEU A 52 -16.30 -5.28 3.45
CA LEU A 52 -16.03 -3.86 3.37
C LEU A 52 -17.05 -3.14 4.26
N SER A 53 -16.57 -2.57 5.37
CA SER A 53 -17.44 -1.90 6.34
C SER A 53 -18.01 -0.59 5.78
N GLU A 54 -19.11 -0.10 6.36
CA GLU A 54 -19.67 1.22 6.03
C GLU A 54 -18.69 2.39 6.32
N LYS A 55 -17.63 2.12 7.10
CA LYS A 55 -16.55 3.07 7.40
C LYS A 55 -15.34 2.92 6.50
N GLY A 56 -15.39 2.05 5.50
CA GLY A 56 -14.35 1.89 4.50
C GLY A 56 -13.16 1.04 4.94
N THR A 57 -13.32 0.19 5.96
CA THR A 57 -12.30 -0.81 6.31
C THR A 57 -12.59 -2.10 5.54
N LEU A 58 -11.64 -2.49 4.68
CA LEU A 58 -11.69 -3.75 3.93
C LEU A 58 -10.91 -4.82 4.71
N MET A 59 -11.51 -5.98 4.93
CA MET A 59 -10.86 -7.14 5.56
C MET A 59 -11.06 -8.40 4.72
N ALA A 60 -10.07 -9.29 4.71
CA ALA A 60 -10.16 -10.58 4.04
C ALA A 60 -9.22 -11.61 4.70
N THR A 61 -9.38 -12.88 4.33
CA THR A 61 -8.58 -13.98 4.88
C THR A 61 -8.11 -14.94 3.80
N LEU A 62 -6.82 -15.23 3.80
CA LEU A 62 -6.25 -16.37 3.10
C LEU A 62 -6.21 -17.56 4.09
N PRO A 63 -7.00 -18.63 3.87
CA PRO A 63 -7.07 -19.76 4.80
C PRO A 63 -5.74 -20.50 4.93
N ALA A 64 -5.49 -21.09 6.09
CA ALA A 64 -4.38 -22.01 6.33
C ALA A 64 -4.34 -23.12 5.28
N ASN A 65 -3.14 -23.43 4.78
CA ASN A 65 -2.94 -24.49 3.80
C ASN A 65 -2.26 -25.75 4.37
N VAL A 66 -1.92 -25.71 5.66
CA VAL A 66 -1.38 -26.84 6.43
C VAL A 66 -2.15 -27.01 7.74
N PRO A 67 -2.31 -28.24 8.24
CA PRO A 67 -2.96 -28.48 9.52
C PRO A 67 -2.06 -28.07 10.69
N GLY A 68 -2.67 -27.66 11.80
CA GLY A 68 -1.98 -27.34 13.05
C GLY A 68 -2.62 -26.16 13.76
N ASP A 69 -2.27 -25.97 15.04
CA ASP A 69 -2.66 -24.79 15.82
C ASP A 69 -1.70 -23.62 15.52
N ILE A 70 -1.80 -23.11 14.29
CA ILE A 70 -0.93 -22.04 13.79
C ILE A 70 -1.62 -20.68 14.01
N PRO A 71 -0.90 -19.66 14.50
CA PRO A 71 -1.47 -18.32 14.64
C PRO A 71 -1.99 -17.73 13.35
N ALA A 72 -3.21 -17.19 13.42
CA ALA A 72 -3.63 -16.16 12.50
C ALA A 72 -2.79 -14.90 12.74
N ILE A 73 -2.14 -14.40 11.68
CA ILE A 73 -1.38 -13.15 11.68
C ILE A 73 -1.99 -12.15 10.70
N GLY A 74 -1.84 -10.86 10.98
CA GLY A 74 -2.39 -9.77 10.17
C GLY A 74 -1.33 -8.99 9.38
N PHE A 75 -1.71 -8.51 8.20
CA PHE A 75 -0.99 -7.46 7.46
C PHE A 75 -1.95 -6.32 7.14
N ILE A 76 -1.53 -5.09 7.40
CA ILE A 76 -2.39 -3.91 7.30
C ILE A 76 -1.67 -2.84 6.47
N SER A 77 -2.40 -2.20 5.57
CA SER A 77 -1.96 -0.98 4.87
C SER A 77 -3.09 0.04 4.83
N HIS A 78 -2.79 1.29 4.53
CA HIS A 78 -3.80 2.34 4.36
C HIS A 78 -3.99 2.73 2.88
N VAL A 79 -5.20 3.17 2.52
CA VAL A 79 -5.59 3.41 1.11
C VAL A 79 -5.45 4.87 0.69
N ASP A 80 -5.32 5.78 1.65
CA ASP A 80 -5.24 7.21 1.37
C ASP A 80 -3.81 7.67 1.06
N THR A 81 -3.69 8.93 0.67
CA THR A 81 -2.41 9.61 0.52
C THR A 81 -2.49 10.96 1.23
N SER A 82 -1.36 11.43 1.75
CA SER A 82 -1.27 12.68 2.50
C SER A 82 -1.99 13.88 1.88
N PRO A 83 -2.66 14.72 2.70
CA PRO A 83 -3.22 16.00 2.25
C PRO A 83 -2.16 17.05 1.89
N ASP A 84 -0.89 16.84 2.25
CA ASP A 84 0.19 17.85 2.14
C ASP A 84 0.59 18.16 0.69
N CYS A 85 0.42 17.21 -0.23
CA CYS A 85 0.62 17.45 -1.65
C CYS A 85 -0.33 16.57 -2.47
N SER A 86 -0.74 17.06 -3.65
CA SER A 86 -1.77 16.43 -4.48
C SER A 86 -1.40 15.00 -4.87
N GLY A 87 -2.29 14.03 -4.61
CA GLY A 87 -2.23 12.65 -5.13
C GLY A 87 -3.00 12.45 -6.45
N LYS A 88 -3.47 13.52 -7.08
CA LYS A 88 -4.30 13.47 -8.29
C LYS A 88 -3.46 13.50 -9.56
N ASN A 89 -3.80 12.63 -10.53
CA ASN A 89 -3.12 12.52 -11.84
C ASN A 89 -1.60 12.31 -11.71
N VAL A 90 -1.19 11.46 -10.76
CA VAL A 90 0.22 11.10 -10.59
C VAL A 90 0.77 10.55 -11.91
N ASN A 91 1.97 10.99 -12.28
CA ASN A 91 2.67 10.53 -13.47
C ASN A 91 4.01 9.89 -13.06
N PRO A 92 4.02 8.57 -12.80
CA PRO A 92 5.22 7.89 -12.33
C PRO A 92 6.30 7.82 -13.41
N GLN A 93 7.53 8.16 -13.04
CA GLN A 93 8.71 7.99 -13.88
C GLN A 93 9.51 6.79 -13.39
N ILE A 94 9.85 5.86 -14.30
CA ILE A 94 10.63 4.66 -13.97
C ILE A 94 12.07 4.88 -14.41
N VAL A 95 12.98 4.92 -13.44
CA VAL A 95 14.43 5.06 -13.64
C VAL A 95 15.08 3.71 -13.39
N GLU A 96 15.21 2.92 -14.44
CA GLU A 96 15.87 1.62 -14.35
C GLU A 96 17.38 1.76 -14.12
N ASN A 97 17.94 0.83 -13.35
CA ASN A 97 19.38 0.68 -13.19
C ASN A 97 20.04 2.01 -12.77
N TYR A 98 19.51 2.71 -11.77
CA TYR A 98 19.94 4.05 -11.36
C TYR A 98 21.47 4.18 -11.22
N ARG A 99 22.04 5.23 -11.82
CA ARG A 99 23.51 5.42 -11.94
C ARG A 99 24.11 6.39 -10.90
N GLY A 100 23.31 6.98 -10.02
CA GLY A 100 23.79 7.87 -8.95
C GLY A 100 23.84 9.36 -9.27
N GLY A 101 23.23 9.81 -10.37
CA GLY A 101 23.11 11.21 -10.73
C GLY A 101 21.79 11.85 -10.28
N ASP A 102 21.65 13.14 -10.54
CA ASP A 102 20.37 13.85 -10.40
C ASP A 102 19.30 13.25 -11.34
N ILE A 103 18.05 13.22 -10.87
CA ILE A 103 16.88 12.77 -11.64
C ILE A 103 15.98 13.98 -11.87
N ALA A 104 15.77 14.35 -13.13
CA ALA A 104 14.80 15.37 -13.50
C ALA A 104 13.37 14.89 -13.24
N LEU A 105 12.54 15.75 -12.65
CA LEU A 105 11.14 15.45 -12.36
C LEU A 105 10.24 16.13 -13.39
N GLY A 106 9.74 15.34 -14.34
CA GLY A 106 8.88 15.83 -15.42
C GLY A 106 9.61 16.78 -16.39
N ILE A 107 8.87 17.77 -16.91
CA ILE A 107 9.41 18.82 -17.78
C ILE A 107 9.41 20.12 -16.97
N GLY A 108 10.57 20.49 -16.45
CA GLY A 108 10.76 21.68 -15.61
C GLY A 108 12.11 21.69 -14.91
N ASP A 109 12.21 22.49 -13.85
CA ASP A 109 13.44 22.67 -13.05
C ASP A 109 13.46 21.81 -11.77
N GLU A 110 12.43 20.98 -11.55
CA GLU A 110 12.33 20.09 -10.39
C GLU A 110 13.30 18.92 -10.52
N VAL A 111 14.06 18.65 -9.46
CA VAL A 111 15.14 17.64 -9.47
C VAL A 111 15.18 16.87 -8.16
N LEU A 112 15.20 15.54 -8.27
CA LEU A 112 15.55 14.65 -7.17
C LEU A 112 17.06 14.40 -7.20
N SER A 113 17.78 15.00 -6.24
CA SER A 113 19.26 15.01 -6.22
C SER A 113 19.85 14.22 -5.05
N PRO A 114 20.90 13.40 -5.25
CA PRO A 114 21.67 12.77 -4.17
C PRO A 114 22.38 13.78 -3.26
N VAL A 115 22.53 15.05 -3.66
CA VAL A 115 23.01 16.12 -2.77
C VAL A 115 21.97 16.44 -1.69
N MET A 116 20.70 16.49 -2.08
CA MET A 116 19.58 16.77 -1.16
C MET A 116 19.16 15.53 -0.38
N PHE A 117 19.15 14.37 -1.03
CA PHE A 117 18.77 13.09 -0.45
C PHE A 117 19.92 12.08 -0.56
N PRO A 118 20.86 12.06 0.40
CA PRO A 118 22.05 11.21 0.37
C PRO A 118 21.75 9.70 0.28
N VAL A 119 20.54 9.28 0.64
CA VAL A 119 20.06 7.89 0.51
C VAL A 119 20.18 7.37 -0.92
N LEU A 120 20.08 8.24 -1.94
CA LEU A 120 20.22 7.83 -3.35
C LEU A 120 21.58 7.20 -3.66
N HIS A 121 22.65 7.58 -2.96
CA HIS A 121 23.96 6.93 -3.11
C HIS A 121 23.95 5.45 -2.70
N GLN A 122 22.97 5.02 -1.89
CA GLN A 122 22.82 3.63 -1.45
C GLN A 122 21.95 2.80 -2.42
N LEU A 123 21.30 3.44 -3.40
CA LEU A 123 20.33 2.82 -4.30
C LEU A 123 20.88 2.61 -5.72
N LEU A 124 22.21 2.64 -5.89
CA LEU A 124 22.86 2.41 -7.18
C LEU A 124 22.50 1.03 -7.75
N GLY A 125 22.17 0.99 -9.05
CA GLY A 125 21.78 -0.22 -9.76
C GLY A 125 20.33 -0.65 -9.55
N GLN A 126 19.58 -0.01 -8.64
CA GLN A 126 18.16 -0.30 -8.43
C GLN A 126 17.27 0.39 -9.46
N THR A 127 16.01 -0.04 -9.56
CA THR A 127 14.97 0.68 -10.31
C THR A 127 14.26 1.63 -9.37
N LEU A 128 14.31 2.93 -9.64
CA LEU A 128 13.59 3.95 -8.87
C LEU A 128 12.28 4.30 -9.58
N ILE A 129 11.24 4.58 -8.80
CA ILE A 129 9.97 5.09 -9.30
C ILE A 129 9.76 6.45 -8.64
N THR A 130 9.65 7.51 -9.44
CA THR A 130 9.53 8.89 -8.94
C THR A 130 8.27 9.54 -9.51
N THR A 131 7.96 10.75 -9.07
CA THR A 131 6.87 11.58 -9.65
C THR A 131 7.38 12.37 -10.85
N ASP A 132 6.51 13.16 -11.48
CA ASP A 132 6.86 14.21 -12.44
C ASP A 132 7.09 15.59 -11.78
N GLY A 133 7.22 15.62 -10.45
CA GLY A 133 7.49 16.83 -9.66
C GLY A 133 6.23 17.63 -9.26
N LYS A 134 5.04 17.28 -9.76
CA LYS A 134 3.81 18.08 -9.51
C LYS A 134 2.88 17.50 -8.45
N THR A 135 3.17 16.28 -8.00
CA THR A 135 2.30 15.45 -7.16
C THR A 135 3.14 14.65 -6.16
N LEU A 136 2.48 14.06 -5.16
CA LEU A 136 3.04 12.92 -4.43
C LEU A 136 3.00 11.66 -5.29
N LEU A 137 3.86 10.69 -4.99
CA LEU A 137 3.81 9.38 -5.65
C LEU A 137 2.70 8.50 -5.09
N GLY A 138 2.43 8.59 -3.78
CA GLY A 138 1.57 7.65 -3.07
C GLY A 138 2.24 6.28 -2.86
N ALA A 139 3.57 6.23 -2.76
CA ALA A 139 4.27 5.03 -2.31
C ALA A 139 3.83 4.66 -0.89
N ASP A 140 3.78 5.67 -0.03
CA ASP A 140 3.02 5.68 1.22
C ASP A 140 1.51 5.82 0.89
N ASP A 141 0.67 4.80 1.08
CA ASP A 141 1.01 3.39 1.41
C ASP A 141 0.57 2.39 0.32
N LYS A 142 0.50 2.85 -0.94
CA LYS A 142 0.13 1.97 -2.06
C LYS A 142 1.22 0.97 -2.40
N ALA A 143 2.47 1.21 -1.97
CA ALA A 143 3.53 0.21 -2.04
C ALA A 143 3.22 -0.96 -1.09
N GLY A 144 2.88 -0.69 0.17
CA GLY A 144 2.44 -1.71 1.13
C GLY A 144 1.23 -2.50 0.64
N ILE A 145 0.22 -1.82 0.09
CA ILE A 145 -0.92 -2.49 -0.56
C ILE A 145 -0.45 -3.45 -1.66
N ALA A 146 0.40 -2.99 -2.57
CA ALA A 146 0.88 -3.80 -3.68
C ALA A 146 1.74 -4.99 -3.21
N GLU A 147 2.51 -4.81 -2.15
CA GLU A 147 3.32 -5.85 -1.52
C GLU A 147 2.45 -6.91 -0.84
N ILE A 148 1.44 -6.52 -0.04
CA ILE A 148 0.48 -7.43 0.59
C ILE A 148 -0.24 -8.25 -0.49
N MET A 149 -0.81 -7.59 -1.51
CA MET A 149 -1.51 -8.26 -2.60
C MET A 149 -0.61 -9.23 -3.38
N THR A 150 0.67 -8.87 -3.55
CA THR A 150 1.65 -9.73 -4.23
C THR A 150 2.07 -10.91 -3.35
N ALA A 151 2.26 -10.70 -2.05
CA ALA A 151 2.62 -11.73 -1.10
C ALA A 151 1.54 -12.82 -1.01
N LEU A 152 0.26 -12.42 -0.92
CA LEU A 152 -0.87 -13.34 -0.96
C LEU A 152 -0.87 -14.20 -2.23
N ALA A 153 -0.64 -13.57 -3.39
CA ALA A 153 -0.54 -14.30 -4.66
C ALA A 153 0.64 -15.27 -4.68
N VAL A 154 1.81 -14.88 -4.12
CA VAL A 154 3.00 -15.74 -4.04
C VAL A 154 2.78 -16.94 -3.13
N LEU A 155 2.18 -16.74 -1.94
CA LEU A 155 1.85 -17.81 -0.99
C LEU A 155 1.00 -18.90 -1.67
N GLN A 156 -0.04 -18.48 -2.39
CA GLN A 156 -0.92 -19.40 -3.11
C GLN A 156 -0.23 -20.06 -4.32
N GLN A 157 0.39 -19.28 -5.19
CA GLN A 157 1.01 -19.80 -6.43
C GLN A 157 2.14 -20.79 -6.15
N LYS A 158 2.97 -20.50 -5.14
CA LYS A 158 4.09 -21.36 -4.76
C LYS A 158 3.70 -22.43 -3.73
N LYS A 159 2.45 -22.44 -3.25
CA LYS A 159 1.94 -23.36 -2.22
C LYS A 159 2.85 -23.39 -0.97
N ILE A 160 3.29 -22.21 -0.54
CA ILE A 160 4.18 -22.08 0.62
C ILE A 160 3.37 -22.39 1.89
N PRO A 161 3.81 -23.24 2.81
CA PRO A 161 3.09 -23.53 4.04
C PRO A 161 2.80 -22.27 4.87
N HIS A 162 1.53 -22.07 5.27
CA HIS A 162 1.10 -20.96 6.12
C HIS A 162 -0.16 -21.30 6.92
N GLY A 163 -0.35 -20.60 8.05
CA GLY A 163 -1.62 -20.54 8.78
C GLY A 163 -2.61 -19.57 8.13
N ASP A 164 -3.62 -19.15 8.88
CA ASP A 164 -4.54 -18.10 8.42
C ASP A 164 -3.79 -16.77 8.30
N ILE A 165 -3.94 -16.09 7.17
CA ILE A 165 -3.40 -14.75 6.96
C ILE A 165 -4.56 -13.78 6.83
N ARG A 166 -4.67 -12.87 7.79
CA ARG A 166 -5.64 -11.77 7.80
C ARG A 166 -5.03 -10.56 7.11
N VAL A 167 -5.81 -9.89 6.27
CA VAL A 167 -5.37 -8.63 5.63
C VAL A 167 -6.41 -7.55 5.81
N ALA A 168 -5.97 -6.32 6.04
CA ALA A 168 -6.86 -5.17 6.11
C ALA A 168 -6.31 -3.97 5.34
N PHE A 169 -7.22 -3.24 4.71
CA PHE A 169 -6.94 -1.96 4.06
C PHE A 169 -7.80 -0.89 4.71
N THR A 170 -7.15 0.12 5.30
CA THR A 170 -7.79 1.10 6.18
C THR A 170 -7.88 2.48 5.52
N PRO A 171 -8.93 3.27 5.81
CA PRO A 171 -9.06 4.63 5.28
C PRO A 171 -8.61 5.69 6.30
N ASP A 172 -8.31 6.88 5.80
CA ASP A 172 -8.04 8.10 6.60
C ASP A 172 -6.92 7.92 7.64
N GLU A 173 -5.85 7.18 7.32
CA GLU A 173 -4.65 7.08 8.19
C GLU A 173 -4.02 8.46 8.37
N GLU A 174 -3.78 9.16 7.26
CA GLU A 174 -3.06 10.44 7.18
C GLU A 174 -3.79 11.59 7.88
N VAL A 175 -5.06 11.37 8.26
CA VAL A 175 -5.88 12.33 9.02
C VAL A 175 -6.29 11.78 10.40
N GLY A 176 -5.58 10.76 10.88
CA GLY A 176 -5.64 10.23 12.24
C GLY A 176 -6.87 9.36 12.53
N LYS A 177 -7.46 8.72 11.52
CA LYS A 177 -8.65 7.86 11.69
C LYS A 177 -8.47 6.41 11.24
N GLY A 178 -7.30 6.02 10.73
CA GLY A 178 -7.01 4.66 10.25
C GLY A 178 -7.47 3.54 11.19
N ALA A 179 -7.20 3.68 12.49
CA ALA A 179 -7.59 2.69 13.50
C ALA A 179 -8.92 2.98 14.21
N LYS A 180 -9.58 4.12 13.94
CA LYS A 180 -10.73 4.61 14.74
C LYS A 180 -11.95 3.69 14.68
N HIS A 181 -12.13 3.02 13.55
CA HIS A 181 -13.25 2.11 13.28
C HIS A 181 -12.76 0.70 12.94
N PHE A 182 -11.54 0.36 13.34
CA PHE A 182 -10.97 -0.96 13.11
C PHE A 182 -11.58 -1.96 14.07
N ASP A 183 -12.29 -2.95 13.53
CA ASP A 183 -12.91 -4.02 14.31
C ASP A 183 -11.89 -5.15 14.56
N VAL A 184 -11.20 -5.09 15.70
CA VAL A 184 -10.14 -6.04 16.07
C VAL A 184 -10.70 -7.46 16.25
N ASP A 185 -11.91 -7.57 16.81
CA ASP A 185 -12.56 -8.86 17.04
C ASP A 185 -12.96 -9.51 15.71
N ALA A 186 -13.45 -8.73 14.74
CA ALA A 186 -13.74 -9.22 13.39
C ALA A 186 -12.47 -9.54 12.59
N PHE A 187 -11.38 -8.78 12.81
CA PHE A 187 -10.10 -9.03 12.15
C PHE A 187 -9.46 -10.35 12.60
N ASP A 188 -9.64 -10.74 13.87
CA ASP A 188 -9.30 -12.05 14.43
C ASP A 188 -7.89 -12.53 14.02
N ALA A 189 -6.90 -11.67 14.28
CA ALA A 189 -5.48 -11.97 14.18
C ALA A 189 -4.85 -11.88 15.58
N ARG A 190 -3.94 -12.79 15.93
CA ARG A 190 -3.24 -12.73 17.22
C ARG A 190 -2.30 -11.54 17.33
N TRP A 191 -1.71 -11.15 16.21
CA TRP A 191 -0.92 -9.93 16.03
C TRP A 191 -0.92 -9.55 14.56
N ALA A 192 -0.48 -8.32 14.26
CA ALA A 192 -0.41 -7.82 12.89
C ALA A 192 0.83 -6.94 12.69
N TYR A 193 1.15 -6.69 11.42
CA TYR A 193 2.17 -5.74 11.00
C TYR A 193 1.54 -4.74 10.03
N THR A 194 1.80 -3.44 10.24
CA THR A 194 1.57 -2.44 9.21
C THR A 194 2.71 -2.52 8.20
N VAL A 195 2.38 -2.58 6.91
CA VAL A 195 3.37 -2.58 5.83
C VAL A 195 3.50 -1.15 5.32
N ASP A 196 3.85 -0.24 6.24
CA ASP A 196 3.78 1.22 6.08
C ASP A 196 5.10 1.87 6.56
N GLY A 197 6.21 1.15 6.36
CA GLY A 197 7.55 1.58 6.75
C GLY A 197 8.28 2.29 5.61
N GLY A 198 9.44 2.88 5.91
CA GLY A 198 10.26 3.56 4.92
C GLY A 198 11.26 2.65 4.20
N GLY A 199 12.48 2.60 4.74
CA GLY A 199 13.62 1.96 4.09
C GLY A 199 13.61 0.42 4.20
N VAL A 200 14.28 -0.26 3.27
CA VAL A 200 14.47 -1.73 3.36
C VAL A 200 15.18 -2.08 4.68
N GLY A 201 14.56 -2.97 5.46
CA GLY A 201 15.08 -3.41 6.75
C GLY A 201 14.62 -2.57 7.94
N GLU A 202 13.78 -1.56 7.71
CA GLU A 202 13.13 -0.81 8.78
C GLU A 202 12.10 -1.68 9.51
N THR A 203 12.09 -1.59 10.84
CA THR A 203 11.08 -2.21 11.69
C THR A 203 10.60 -1.15 12.66
N GLY A 204 9.30 -0.85 12.65
CA GLY A 204 8.68 0.01 13.67
C GLY A 204 8.77 -0.63 15.05
N VAL A 205 8.90 0.21 16.09
CA VAL A 205 8.83 -0.18 17.50
C VAL A 205 7.44 0.12 18.04
#